data_AF-A0A958UN01-F1
#
_entry.id   AF-A0A958UN01-F1
#
_cell.length_a   1.000
_cell.length_b   1.000
_cell.length_c   1.000
_cell.angle_alpha   90.00
_cell.angle_beta   90.00
_cell.angle_gamma   90.00
#
_symmetry.space_group_name_H-M   'P 1'
#
loop_
_entity.id
_entity.type
_entity.pdbx_description
1 polymer ?
#
loop_
_entity_poly.entity_id
_entity_poly.type
_entity_poly.pdbx_seq_one_letter_code
_entity_poly.pdbx_strand_id
1 'polypeptide(L)'
;QKLYEMRMIPEAVDQIIHHLLQHNFLNETRFAQAFTRGKFKNKKWGRNRIVNELKMRQISNFNIKIALKEIPDSEYHITFEALAEKRLQQLVSEKNLQKKKKKLADYLFYRGWESELVYSKINEIPK
;
A
#
# COMPACT_ATOMS: atom_id res chain seq x y z
N GLN A 1 -21.16 7.13 4.85
CA GLN A 1 -20.88 8.37 4.08
C GLN A 1 -21.75 8.49 2.82
N LYS A 2 -21.58 7.66 1.79
CA LYS A 2 -22.35 7.78 0.51
C LYS A 2 -23.87 7.87 0.66
N LEU A 3 -24.47 7.05 1.53
CA LEU A 3 -25.92 7.05 1.75
C LEU A 3 -26.43 8.36 2.39
N TYR A 4 -25.61 9.00 3.24
CA TYR A 4 -25.91 10.32 3.81
C TYR A 4 -25.74 11.45 2.78
N GLU A 5 -24.75 11.35 1.89
CA GLU A 5 -24.58 12.30 0.77
C GLU A 5 -25.78 12.26 -0.19
N MET A 6 -26.43 11.09 -0.32
CA MET A 6 -27.69 10.91 -1.04
C MET A 6 -28.92 11.42 -0.28
N ARG A 7 -28.76 12.04 0.91
CA ARG A 7 -29.82 12.57 1.77
C ARG A 7 -30.87 11.54 2.18
N MET A 8 -30.47 10.28 2.36
CA MET A 8 -31.39 9.25 2.88
C MET A 8 -31.65 9.40 4.37
N ILE A 9 -32.87 9.05 4.78
CA ILE A 9 -33.28 9.03 6.17
C ILE A 9 -32.56 7.90 6.95
N PRO A 10 -32.27 8.07 8.25
CA PRO A 10 -31.50 7.11 9.04
C PRO A 10 -32.05 5.67 8.98
N GLU A 11 -33.36 5.51 9.01
CA GLU A 11 -34.02 4.20 9.00
C GLU A 11 -33.75 3.45 7.70
N ALA A 12 -33.77 4.15 6.57
CA ALA A 12 -33.44 3.59 5.27
C ALA A 12 -31.94 3.24 5.17
N VAL A 13 -31.08 4.09 5.73
CA VAL A 13 -29.63 3.83 5.78
C VAL A 13 -29.35 2.53 6.53
N ASP A 14 -29.95 2.34 7.70
CA ASP A 14 -29.75 1.16 8.52
C ASP A 14 -30.26 -0.12 7.85
N GLN A 15 -31.45 -0.07 7.25
CA GLN A 15 -32.01 -1.20 6.49
C GLN A 15 -31.12 -1.59 5.31
N ILE A 16 -30.63 -0.61 4.55
CA ILE A 16 -29.75 -0.85 3.40
C ILE A 16 -28.41 -1.43 3.87
N ILE A 17 -27.77 -0.85 4.88
CA ILE A 17 -26.50 -1.36 5.42
C ILE A 17 -26.68 -2.80 5.91
N HIS A 18 -27.76 -3.09 6.65
CA HIS A 18 -28.07 -4.43 7.12
C HIS A 18 -28.22 -5.41 5.95
N HIS A 19 -29.02 -5.08 4.94
CA HIS A 19 -29.19 -5.91 3.75
C HIS A 19 -27.84 -6.18 3.04
N LEU A 20 -27.02 -5.15 2.87
CA LEU A 20 -25.70 -5.28 2.24
C LEU A 20 -24.73 -6.15 3.05
N LEU A 21 -24.80 -6.11 4.38
CA LEU A 21 -24.01 -6.98 5.26
C LEU A 21 -24.51 -8.42 5.20
N GLN A 22 -25.82 -8.64 5.32
CA GLN A 22 -26.45 -9.97 5.27
C GLN A 22 -26.16 -10.71 3.96
N HIS A 23 -26.23 -9.98 2.83
CA HIS A 23 -25.93 -10.54 1.53
C HIS A 23 -24.44 -10.44 1.13
N ASN A 24 -23.55 -10.11 2.09
CA ASN A 24 -22.11 -10.09 1.91
C ASN A 24 -21.61 -9.14 0.78
N PHE A 25 -22.40 -8.11 0.47
CA PHE A 25 -21.99 -7.02 -0.42
C PHE A 25 -21.02 -6.06 0.28
N LEU A 26 -21.22 -5.83 1.57
CA LEU A 26 -20.25 -5.17 2.45
C LEU A 26 -19.43 -6.22 3.20
N ASN A 27 -18.16 -6.37 2.81
CA ASN A 27 -17.24 -7.31 3.47
C ASN A 27 -15.87 -6.65 3.62
N GLU A 28 -15.50 -6.36 4.88
CA GLU A 28 -14.26 -5.67 5.23
C GLU A 28 -13.01 -6.48 4.85
N THR A 29 -13.03 -7.80 5.08
CA THR A 29 -11.92 -8.71 4.76
C THR A 29 -11.67 -8.75 3.25
N ARG A 30 -12.73 -8.96 2.46
CA ARG A 30 -12.68 -8.96 0.99
C ARG A 30 -12.15 -7.63 0.46
N PHE A 31 -12.61 -6.53 1.05
CA PHE A 31 -12.11 -5.19 0.71
C PHE A 31 -10.61 -5.07 0.99
N ALA A 32 -10.17 -5.41 2.20
CA ALA A 32 -8.76 -5.25 2.62
C ALA A 32 -7.81 -6.09 1.74
N GLN A 33 -8.18 -7.34 1.44
CA GLN A 33 -7.42 -8.22 0.55
C GLN A 33 -7.32 -7.66 -0.88
N ALA A 34 -8.46 -7.28 -1.48
CA ALA A 34 -8.49 -6.73 -2.83
C ALA A 34 -7.73 -5.40 -2.93
N PHE A 35 -7.86 -4.54 -1.91
CA PHE A 35 -7.12 -3.29 -1.79
C PHE A 35 -5.61 -3.56 -1.77
N THR A 36 -5.16 -4.48 -0.92
CA THR A 36 -3.75 -4.83 -0.77
C THR A 36 -3.15 -5.36 -2.07
N ARG A 37 -3.81 -6.35 -2.71
CA ARG A 37 -3.40 -6.86 -4.02
C ARG A 37 -3.30 -5.76 -5.07
N GLY A 38 -4.34 -4.92 -5.17
CA GLY A 38 -4.39 -3.84 -6.15
C GLY A 38 -3.29 -2.78 -5.95
N LYS A 39 -3.07 -2.36 -4.70
CA LYS A 39 -2.02 -1.38 -4.37
C LYS A 39 -0.62 -1.94 -4.58
N PHE A 40 -0.39 -3.20 -4.21
CA PHE A 40 0.89 -3.85 -4.47
C PHE A 40 1.13 -4.03 -5.97
N LYS A 41 0.21 -4.69 -6.70
CA LYS A 41 0.39 -5.03 -8.12
C LYS A 41 0.51 -3.79 -9.01
N ASN A 42 -0.42 -2.83 -8.85
CA ASN A 42 -0.56 -1.71 -9.79
C ASN A 42 0.22 -0.47 -9.34
N LYS A 43 0.32 -0.23 -8.03
CA LYS A 43 0.99 0.96 -7.48
C LYS A 43 2.34 0.65 -6.86
N LYS A 44 2.76 -0.60 -6.72
CA LYS A 44 4.07 -1.00 -6.16
C LYS A 44 4.31 -0.35 -4.79
N TRP A 45 3.27 -0.38 -3.96
CA TRP A 45 3.34 0.11 -2.58
C TRP A 45 3.96 -0.96 -1.68
N GLY A 46 4.84 -0.53 -0.77
CA GLY A 46 5.33 -1.36 0.31
C GLY A 46 4.28 -1.55 1.40
N ARG A 47 4.51 -2.54 2.29
CA ARG A 47 3.57 -2.94 3.34
C ARG A 47 3.23 -1.79 4.27
N ASN A 48 4.19 -0.95 4.66
CA ASN A 48 3.93 0.15 5.59
C ASN A 48 2.86 1.12 5.09
N ARG A 49 2.91 1.47 3.79
CA ARG A 49 1.90 2.36 3.21
C ARG A 49 0.54 1.69 3.10
N ILE A 50 0.49 0.41 2.73
CA ILE A 50 -0.76 -0.36 2.68
C ILE A 50 -1.40 -0.43 4.07
N VAL A 51 -0.61 -0.74 5.10
CA VAL A 51 -1.07 -0.80 6.50
C VAL A 51 -1.62 0.55 6.94
N ASN A 52 -0.88 1.64 6.72
CA ASN A 52 -1.32 2.98 7.12
C ASN A 52 -2.64 3.38 6.46
N GLU A 53 -2.80 3.09 5.16
CA GLU A 53 -4.02 3.39 4.41
C GLU A 53 -5.23 2.57 4.87
N LEU A 54 -5.02 1.29 5.21
CA LEU A 54 -6.08 0.45 5.78
C LEU A 54 -6.45 0.93 7.19
N LYS A 55 -5.48 1.33 8.02
CA LYS A 55 -5.73 1.91 9.35
C LYS A 55 -6.51 3.22 9.27
N MET A 56 -6.17 4.11 8.33
CA MET A 56 -6.91 5.36 8.11
C MET A 56 -8.37 5.11 7.69
N ARG A 57 -8.64 3.95 7.08
CA ARG A 57 -9.99 3.49 6.73
C ARG A 57 -10.69 2.71 7.86
N GLN A 58 -10.09 2.70 9.05
CA GLN A 58 -10.58 2.02 10.25
C GLN A 58 -10.72 0.51 10.09
N ILE A 59 -9.95 -0.10 9.18
CA ILE A 59 -9.92 -1.55 9.01
C ILE A 59 -9.25 -2.19 10.22
N SER A 60 -9.89 -3.23 10.76
CA SER A 60 -9.36 -3.95 11.93
C SER A 60 -7.95 -4.54 11.70
N ASN A 61 -7.12 -4.55 12.75
CA ASN A 61 -5.77 -5.13 12.69
C ASN A 61 -5.79 -6.60 12.23
N PHE A 62 -6.84 -7.35 12.58
CA PHE A 62 -7.04 -8.72 12.13
C PHE A 62 -7.19 -8.80 10.60
N ASN A 63 -8.05 -7.97 10.01
CA ASN A 63 -8.24 -7.94 8.56
C ASN A 63 -7.02 -7.40 7.82
N ILE A 64 -6.28 -6.46 8.41
CA ILE A 64 -4.98 -6.01 7.86
C ILE A 64 -3.99 -7.18 7.81
N LYS A 65 -3.87 -7.96 8.88
CA LYS A 65 -2.96 -9.11 8.92
C LYS A 65 -3.31 -10.15 7.87
N ILE A 66 -4.60 -10.42 7.65
CA ILE A 66 -5.05 -11.31 6.58
C ILE A 66 -4.71 -10.72 5.21
N ALA A 67 -5.02 -9.43 5.00
CA ALA A 67 -4.79 -8.77 3.73
C ALA A 67 -3.31 -8.73 3.33
N LEU A 68 -2.38 -8.58 4.28
CA LEU A 68 -0.94 -8.59 3.99
C LEU A 68 -0.43 -9.95 3.49
N LYS A 69 -1.11 -11.06 3.81
CA LYS A 69 -0.77 -12.40 3.28
C LYS A 69 -1.00 -12.52 1.77
N GLU A 70 -1.75 -11.59 1.18
CA GLU A 70 -1.95 -11.50 -0.26
C GLU A 70 -0.71 -11.04 -1.02
N ILE A 71 0.37 -10.67 -0.33
CA ILE A 71 1.64 -10.27 -0.90
C ILE A 71 2.67 -11.37 -0.57
N PRO A 72 2.97 -12.27 -1.50
CA PRO A 72 4.02 -13.27 -1.31
C PRO A 72 5.38 -12.61 -1.07
N ASP A 73 6.15 -13.11 -0.11
CA ASP A 73 7.49 -12.56 0.21
C ASP A 73 8.43 -12.59 -1.01
N SER A 74 8.38 -13.66 -1.79
CA SER A 74 9.15 -13.79 -3.04
C SER A 74 8.84 -12.66 -4.03
N GLU A 75 7.56 -12.38 -4.27
CA GLU A 75 7.13 -11.28 -5.14
C GLU A 75 7.46 -9.91 -4.57
N TYR A 76 7.44 -9.77 -3.24
CA TYR A 76 7.70 -8.53 -2.53
C TYR A 76 9.12 -8.02 -2.80
N HIS A 77 10.12 -8.88 -2.59
CA HIS A 77 11.52 -8.54 -2.82
C HIS A 77 11.82 -8.30 -4.30
N ILE A 78 11.33 -9.15 -5.20
CA ILE A 78 11.48 -8.95 -6.66
C ILE A 78 10.91 -7.60 -7.08
N THR A 79 9.73 -7.24 -6.55
CA THR A 79 9.09 -5.97 -6.86
C THR A 79 9.88 -4.78 -6.32
N PHE A 80 10.43 -4.89 -5.12
CA PHE A 80 11.28 -3.86 -4.53
C PHE A 80 12.52 -3.60 -5.39
N GLU A 81 13.24 -4.67 -5.76
CA GLU A 81 14.46 -4.59 -6.56
C GLU A 81 14.19 -3.94 -7.92
N ALA A 82 13.21 -4.46 -8.66
CA ALA A 82 12.84 -3.91 -9.96
C ALA A 82 12.43 -2.42 -9.89
N LEU A 83 11.76 -2.02 -8.81
CA LEU A 83 11.35 -0.64 -8.57
C LEU A 83 12.55 0.27 -8.26
N ALA A 84 13.47 -0.20 -7.41
CA ALA A 84 14.67 0.54 -7.02
C ALA A 84 15.62 0.72 -8.21
N GLU A 85 15.87 -0.34 -8.98
CA GLU A 85 16.70 -0.29 -10.19
C GLU A 85 16.12 0.67 -11.23
N LYS A 86 14.82 0.57 -11.50
CA LYS A 86 14.13 1.51 -12.40
C LYS A 86 14.30 2.95 -11.93
N ARG A 87 14.18 3.21 -10.62
CA ARG A 87 14.39 4.56 -10.07
C ARG A 87 15.84 5.00 -10.19
N LEU A 88 16.80 4.11 -9.98
CA LEU A 88 18.22 4.39 -10.14
C LEU A 88 18.59 4.74 -11.59
N GLN A 89 18.02 4.04 -12.56
CA GLN A 89 18.18 4.35 -13.99
C GLN A 89 17.64 5.75 -14.33
N GLN A 90 16.52 6.17 -13.73
CA GLN A 90 16.01 7.54 -13.88
C GLN A 90 16.92 8.62 -13.25
N LEU A 91 17.81 8.23 -12.33
CA LEU A 91 18.72 9.12 -11.62
C LEU A 91 20.16 9.06 -12.17
N VAL A 92 20.38 8.48 -13.34
CA VAL A 92 21.73 8.35 -13.94
C VAL A 92 22.39 9.71 -14.20
N SER A 93 21.61 10.74 -14.51
CA SER A 93 22.12 12.11 -14.74
C SER A 93 22.56 12.83 -13.46
N GLU A 94 22.16 12.36 -12.27
CA GLU A 94 22.57 12.95 -11.00
C GLU A 94 23.99 12.50 -10.64
N LYS A 95 24.95 13.42 -10.82
CA LYS A 95 26.38 13.17 -10.53
C LYS A 95 26.69 13.19 -9.04
N ASN A 96 25.90 13.91 -8.22
CA ASN A 96 26.16 13.97 -6.79
C ASN A 96 25.60 12.70 -6.11
N LEU A 97 26.50 11.85 -5.62
CA LEU A 97 26.14 10.58 -4.99
C LEU A 97 25.18 10.74 -3.81
N GLN A 98 25.42 11.70 -2.92
CA GLN A 98 24.57 11.92 -1.75
C GLN A 98 23.15 12.36 -2.15
N LYS A 99 23.04 13.26 -3.13
CA LYS A 99 21.74 13.65 -3.69
C LYS A 99 21.04 12.47 -4.36
N LYS A 100 21.76 11.62 -5.08
CA LYS A 100 21.22 10.41 -5.72
C LYS A 100 20.68 9.42 -4.67
N LYS A 101 21.46 9.13 -3.63
CA LYS A 101 21.06 8.27 -2.50
C LYS A 101 19.80 8.81 -1.83
N LYS A 102 19.77 10.11 -1.51
CA LYS A 102 18.59 10.77 -0.92
C LYS A 102 17.35 10.66 -1.82
N LYS A 103 17.47 10.98 -3.11
CA LYS A 103 16.35 10.91 -4.07
C LYS A 103 15.79 9.49 -4.23
N LEU A 104 16.64 8.46 -4.13
CA LEU A 104 16.19 7.06 -4.12
C LEU A 104 15.46 6.74 -2.81
N ALA A 105 16.06 7.09 -1.67
CA ALA A 105 15.48 6.88 -0.35
C ALA A 105 14.08 7.49 -0.24
N ASP A 106 13.96 8.79 -0.54
CA ASP A 106 12.71 9.55 -0.47
C ASP A 106 11.62 8.90 -1.34
N TYR A 107 12.00 8.41 -2.53
CA TYR A 107 11.07 7.75 -3.44
C TYR A 107 10.54 6.41 -2.89
N LEU A 108 11.42 5.59 -2.31
CA LEU A 108 11.03 4.29 -1.75
C LEU A 108 10.25 4.47 -0.44
N PHE A 109 10.67 5.39 0.43
CA PHE A 109 9.92 5.73 1.65
C PHE A 109 8.54 6.28 1.35
N TYR A 110 8.41 7.17 0.36
CA TYR A 110 7.10 7.67 -0.07
C TYR A 110 6.17 6.51 -0.50
N ARG A 111 6.71 5.46 -1.10
CA ARG A 111 5.94 4.26 -1.49
C ARG A 111 5.70 3.28 -0.36
N GLY A 112 6.26 3.52 0.83
CA GLY A 112 6.01 2.74 2.05
C GLY A 112 6.83 1.48 2.19
N TRP A 113 8.02 1.45 1.60
CA TRP A 113 8.96 0.35 1.80
C TRP A 113 9.66 0.47 3.15
N GLU A 114 10.03 -0.67 3.73
CA GLU A 114 10.66 -0.79 5.03
C GLU A 114 12.06 -0.16 5.04
N SER A 115 12.42 0.51 6.13
CA SER A 115 13.71 1.21 6.25
C SER A 115 14.90 0.29 6.02
N GLU A 116 14.84 -0.94 6.53
CA GLU A 116 15.88 -1.95 6.34
C GLU A 116 16.17 -2.20 4.85
N LEU A 117 15.13 -2.47 4.05
CA LEU A 117 15.25 -2.68 2.61
C LEU A 117 15.81 -1.44 1.91
N VAL A 118 15.27 -0.26 2.24
CA VAL A 118 15.67 1.00 1.62
C VAL A 118 17.15 1.30 1.89
N TYR A 119 17.61 1.18 3.14
CA TYR A 119 19.00 1.45 3.50
C TYR A 119 19.96 0.39 2.96
N SER A 120 19.58 -0.90 2.95
CA SER A 120 20.36 -1.94 2.28
C SER A 120 20.63 -1.57 0.82
N LYS A 121 19.58 -1.18 0.09
CA LYS A 121 19.71 -0.83 -1.32
C LYS A 121 20.54 0.42 -1.59
N ILE A 122 20.48 1.40 -0.69
CA ILE A 122 21.29 2.63 -0.79
C ILE A 122 22.78 2.35 -0.56
N ASN A 123 23.10 1.38 0.29
CA ASN A 123 24.47 1.00 0.62
C ASN A 123 25.15 0.20 -0.49
N GLU A 124 24.38 -0.52 -1.32
CA GLU A 124 24.89 -1.19 -2.52
C GLU A 124 25.41 -0.22 -3.58
N ILE A 125 24.98 1.05 -3.56
CA ILE A 125 25.45 2.04 -4.54
C ILE A 125 26.91 2.38 -4.21
N PRO A 126 27.85 2.06 -5.14
CA PRO A 126 29.28 2.27 -4.91
C PRO A 126 29.60 3.76 -4.67
N LYS A 127 30.71 3.98 -3.97
CA LYS A 127 31.23 5.31 -3.65
C LYS A 127 31.70 6.05 -4.91
#